data_AF-A0A6G1R7G4-F1
#
_entry.id   AF-A0A6G1R7G4-F1
#
_cell.length_a   1.000
_cell.length_b   1.000
_cell.length_c   1.000
_cell.angle_alpha   90.00
_cell.angle_beta   90.00
_cell.angle_gamma   90.00
#
_symmetry.space_group_name_H-M   'P 1'
#
loop_
_entity.id
_entity.type
_entity.pdbx_description
1 polymer ?
#
loop_
_entity_poly.entity_id
_entity_poly.type
_entity_poly.pdbx_seq_one_letter_code
_entity_poly.pdbx_strand_id
1 'polypeptide(L)'
;TSSENKEAVEAAQTNFNFPEDVLFGLEEEEEDAKSIKNTHKQTGWAANVLKQWLAKNGKDPSFELVPVNELNDTLREFYYTVRNHDGNTYSVASYKSIRAGLNRHLRMPPYNRQICLMKDKEFASANMVFVSVLKMLRMQGKDETRHHPPIA
;
A
#
# COMPACT_ATOMS: atom_id res chain seq x y z
N THR A 1 -20.24 7.96 -66.30
CA THR A 1 -21.68 7.95 -65.98
C THR A 1 -21.97 6.73 -65.15
N SER A 2 -22.50 6.90 -63.92
CA SER A 2 -23.15 5.87 -63.07
C SER A 2 -22.32 4.64 -62.71
N SER A 3 -22.44 3.94 -61.58
CA SER A 3 -23.26 3.96 -60.37
C SER A 3 -22.54 2.95 -59.43
N GLU A 4 -22.31 3.25 -58.16
CA GLU A 4 -23.15 2.83 -57.03
C GLU A 4 -23.02 1.33 -56.63
N ASN A 5 -22.39 1.12 -55.46
CA ASN A 5 -22.71 0.19 -54.36
C ASN A 5 -23.16 -1.27 -54.62
N LYS A 6 -22.54 -2.23 -53.89
CA LYS A 6 -23.21 -2.98 -52.78
C LYS A 6 -22.30 -4.00 -52.08
N GLU A 7 -22.47 -4.09 -50.75
CA GLU A 7 -22.49 -5.28 -49.84
C GLU A 7 -21.48 -6.43 -50.02
N ALA A 8 -20.95 -7.14 -49.01
CA ALA A 8 -21.08 -7.16 -47.56
C ALA A 8 -20.05 -8.18 -47.01
N VAL A 9 -19.67 -8.02 -45.74
CA VAL A 9 -19.12 -8.96 -44.73
C VAL A 9 -18.79 -10.42 -45.12
N GLU A 10 -17.62 -10.93 -44.70
CA GLU A 10 -17.47 -11.79 -43.50
C GLU A 10 -15.98 -12.15 -43.25
N ALA A 11 -15.66 -12.40 -41.98
CA ALA A 11 -14.33 -12.46 -41.38
C ALA A 11 -13.47 -13.67 -41.80
N ALA A 12 -12.17 -13.42 -42.01
CA ALA A 12 -11.15 -14.45 -42.17
C ALA A 12 -10.12 -14.36 -41.04
N GLN A 13 -10.04 -15.44 -40.28
CA GLN A 13 -8.96 -15.76 -39.35
C GLN A 13 -7.65 -15.94 -40.13
N THR A 14 -6.56 -15.27 -39.74
CA THR A 14 -5.20 -15.70 -40.12
C THR A 14 -4.24 -15.61 -38.94
N ASN A 15 -3.64 -16.76 -38.65
CA ASN A 15 -2.49 -16.91 -37.77
C ASN A 15 -1.32 -16.09 -38.30
N PHE A 16 -0.69 -15.29 -37.43
CA PHE A 16 0.65 -14.75 -37.66
C PHE A 16 1.61 -15.37 -36.64
N ASN A 17 2.52 -16.19 -37.16
CA ASN A 17 3.70 -16.70 -36.48
C ASN A 17 4.63 -15.52 -36.14
N PHE A 18 4.94 -15.30 -34.86
CA PHE A 18 5.88 -14.27 -34.43
C PHE A 18 7.17 -14.91 -33.87
N PRO A 19 8.36 -14.45 -34.30
CA PRO A 19 9.64 -15.09 -34.03
C PRO A 19 10.10 -14.98 -32.56
N GLU A 20 10.85 -15.98 -32.11
CA GLU A 20 11.33 -16.20 -30.72
C GLU A 20 12.25 -15.10 -30.16
N ASP A 21 12.64 -14.10 -30.94
CA ASP A 21 13.54 -13.01 -30.51
C ASP A 21 12.86 -11.89 -29.71
N VAL A 22 11.53 -11.96 -29.50
CA VAL A 22 10.79 -11.04 -28.62
C VAL A 22 10.77 -11.53 -27.16
N LEU A 23 11.27 -12.74 -26.89
CA LEU A 23 11.10 -13.39 -25.58
C LEU A 23 12.03 -12.83 -24.48
N PHE A 24 13.09 -12.09 -24.82
CA PHE A 24 14.04 -11.58 -23.81
C PHE A 24 13.71 -10.17 -23.26
N GLY A 25 12.63 -9.52 -23.72
CA GLY A 25 12.26 -8.17 -23.29
C GLY A 25 11.03 -8.05 -22.39
N LEU A 26 10.29 -9.13 -22.15
CA LEU A 26 9.00 -9.08 -21.44
C LEU A 26 9.06 -9.53 -19.98
N GLU A 27 10.15 -10.14 -19.53
CA GLU A 27 10.30 -10.56 -18.14
C GLU A 27 10.66 -9.38 -17.19
N GLU A 28 11.33 -8.33 -17.69
CA GLU A 28 11.64 -7.14 -16.86
C GLU A 28 10.41 -6.26 -16.59
N GLU A 29 9.49 -6.08 -17.54
CA GLU A 29 8.30 -5.22 -17.34
C GLU A 29 7.24 -5.84 -16.40
N GLU A 30 7.16 -7.18 -16.31
CA GLU A 30 6.15 -7.85 -15.49
C GLU A 30 6.51 -7.86 -13.98
N GLU A 31 7.80 -7.89 -13.64
CA GLU A 31 8.31 -7.74 -12.27
C GLU A 31 8.00 -6.35 -11.70
N ASP A 32 8.25 -5.29 -12.48
CA ASP A 32 7.91 -3.92 -12.08
C ASP A 32 6.39 -3.71 -11.96
N ALA A 33 5.59 -4.30 -12.86
CA ALA A 33 4.14 -4.23 -12.76
C ALA A 33 3.60 -4.98 -11.53
N LYS A 34 4.19 -6.11 -11.12
CA LYS A 34 3.83 -6.82 -9.88
C LYS A 34 4.27 -6.03 -8.64
N SER A 35 5.46 -5.45 -8.67
CA SER A 35 5.98 -4.55 -7.63
C SER A 35 5.06 -3.34 -7.44
N ILE A 36 4.63 -2.68 -8.53
CA ILE A 36 3.71 -1.53 -8.52
C ILE A 36 2.31 -1.93 -8.02
N LYS A 37 1.76 -3.08 -8.47
CA LYS A 37 0.44 -3.58 -8.05
C LYS A 37 0.41 -3.95 -6.56
N ASN A 38 1.43 -4.63 -6.06
CA ASN A 38 1.56 -4.98 -4.64
C ASN A 38 1.75 -3.73 -3.78
N THR A 39 2.55 -2.79 -4.27
CA THR A 39 2.79 -1.49 -3.66
C THR A 39 1.46 -0.73 -3.57
N HIS A 40 0.67 -0.60 -4.63
CA HIS A 40 -0.65 0.07 -4.64
C HIS A 40 -1.62 -0.52 -3.61
N LYS A 41 -1.73 -1.86 -3.59
CA LYS A 41 -2.56 -2.59 -2.63
C LYS A 41 -2.15 -2.35 -1.18
N GLN A 42 -0.85 -2.31 -0.86
CA GLN A 42 -0.40 -2.04 0.50
C GLN A 42 -0.72 -0.63 1.00
N THR A 43 -0.71 0.37 0.11
CA THR A 43 -1.12 1.74 0.48
C THR A 43 -2.61 1.86 0.66
N GLY A 44 -3.40 1.27 -0.24
CA GLY A 44 -4.85 1.19 -0.06
C GLY A 44 -5.22 0.48 1.25
N TRP A 45 -4.56 -0.63 1.56
CA TRP A 45 -4.74 -1.35 2.82
C TRP A 45 -4.36 -0.50 4.04
N ALA A 46 -3.18 0.12 4.05
CA ALA A 46 -2.74 0.94 5.18
C ALA A 46 -3.67 2.13 5.44
N ALA A 47 -4.10 2.82 4.38
CA ALA A 47 -5.09 3.90 4.47
C ALA A 47 -6.42 3.39 5.02
N ASN A 48 -6.91 2.26 4.51
CA ASN A 48 -8.15 1.65 4.98
C ASN A 48 -8.08 1.23 6.46
N VAL A 49 -6.95 0.71 6.93
CA VAL A 49 -6.75 0.39 8.36
C VAL A 49 -6.91 1.63 9.23
N LEU A 50 -6.31 2.76 8.84
CA LEU A 50 -6.45 4.01 9.58
C LEU A 50 -7.89 4.54 9.52
N LYS A 51 -8.55 4.51 8.35
CA LYS A 51 -9.96 4.94 8.21
C LYS A 51 -10.91 4.13 9.08
N GLN A 52 -10.75 2.81 9.09
CA GLN A 52 -11.55 1.93 9.94
C GLN A 52 -11.29 2.20 11.42
N TRP A 53 -10.04 2.42 11.82
CA TRP A 53 -9.72 2.80 13.19
C TRP A 53 -10.35 4.14 13.56
N LEU A 54 -10.28 5.16 12.69
CA LEU A 54 -10.91 6.47 12.93
C LEU A 54 -12.42 6.34 13.12
N ALA A 55 -13.09 5.61 12.22
CA ALA A 55 -14.52 5.35 12.32
C ALA A 55 -14.90 4.66 13.64
N LYS A 56 -14.10 3.67 14.08
CA LYS A 56 -14.30 2.99 15.37
C LYS A 56 -14.12 3.90 16.59
N ASN A 57 -13.27 4.91 16.48
CA ASN A 57 -13.02 5.88 17.55
C ASN A 57 -13.90 7.14 17.44
N GLY A 58 -14.92 7.14 16.56
CA GLY A 58 -15.83 8.27 16.37
C GLY A 58 -15.17 9.52 15.75
N LYS A 59 -14.05 9.34 15.06
CA LYS A 59 -13.31 10.41 14.37
C LYS A 59 -13.64 10.41 12.87
N ASP A 60 -13.48 11.56 12.23
CA ASP A 60 -13.66 11.66 10.78
C ASP A 60 -12.65 10.76 10.06
N PRO A 61 -13.10 9.84 9.18
CA PRO A 61 -12.20 9.00 8.39
C PRO A 61 -11.35 9.79 7.38
N SER A 62 -11.63 11.07 7.15
CA SER A 62 -10.92 11.93 6.20
C SER A 62 -9.61 12.52 6.76
N PHE A 63 -8.69 11.65 7.22
CA PHE A 63 -7.43 12.07 7.83
C PHE A 63 -6.47 12.76 6.86
N GLU A 64 -6.70 12.66 5.56
CA GLU A 64 -5.77 13.16 4.55
C GLU A 64 -5.72 14.69 4.52
N LEU A 65 -6.81 15.37 4.89
CA LEU A 65 -6.93 16.83 4.89
C LEU A 65 -6.61 17.47 6.26
N VAL A 66 -6.42 16.64 7.29
CA VAL A 66 -6.18 17.08 8.66
C VAL A 66 -4.81 17.77 8.77
N PRO A 67 -4.70 18.88 9.54
CA PRO A 67 -3.44 19.57 9.75
C PRO A 67 -2.38 18.66 10.39
N VAL A 68 -1.11 18.97 10.16
CA VAL A 68 0.01 18.10 10.53
C VAL A 68 0.04 17.78 12.03
N ASN A 69 -0.27 18.77 12.88
CA ASN A 69 -0.28 18.61 14.34
C ASN A 69 -1.35 17.61 14.79
N GLU A 70 -2.58 17.76 14.31
CA GLU A 70 -3.69 16.85 14.62
C GLU A 70 -3.46 15.46 14.04
N LEU A 71 -2.85 15.38 12.84
CA LEU A 71 -2.47 14.10 12.24
C LEU A 71 -1.40 13.40 13.10
N ASN A 72 -0.43 14.13 13.66
CA ASN A 72 0.55 13.56 14.59
C ASN A 72 -0.12 13.02 15.87
N ASP A 73 -1.05 13.76 16.49
CA ASP A 73 -1.75 13.28 17.68
C ASP A 73 -2.62 12.04 17.37
N THR A 74 -3.28 12.05 16.22
CA THR A 74 -4.05 10.92 15.71
C THR A 74 -3.16 9.69 15.51
N LEU A 75 -2.00 9.85 14.87
CA LEU A 75 -1.05 8.77 14.63
C LEU A 75 -0.45 8.23 15.94
N ARG A 76 -0.21 9.11 16.92
CA ARG A 76 0.27 8.72 18.25
C ARG A 76 -0.70 7.75 18.93
N GLU A 77 -1.98 8.11 18.96
CA GLU A 77 -3.03 7.27 19.54
C GLU A 77 -3.27 6.00 18.73
N PHE A 78 -3.26 6.13 17.39
CA PHE A 78 -3.39 5.00 16.48
C PHE A 78 -2.33 3.93 16.74
N TYR A 79 -1.04 4.29 16.81
CA TYR A 79 0.02 3.30 17.00
C TYR A 79 -0.09 2.55 18.34
N TYR A 80 -0.63 3.18 19.36
CA TYR A 80 -0.81 2.53 20.67
C TYR A 80 -2.04 1.60 20.70
N THR A 81 -3.14 2.04 20.09
CA THR A 81 -4.45 1.41 20.26
C THR A 81 -4.88 0.51 19.10
N VAL A 82 -4.23 0.58 17.93
CA VAL A 82 -4.66 -0.19 16.76
C VAL A 82 -4.61 -1.70 17.03
N ARG A 83 -5.69 -2.39 16.67
CA ARG A 83 -5.86 -3.85 16.80
C ARG A 83 -6.42 -4.44 15.51
N ASN A 84 -6.14 -5.72 15.27
CA ASN A 84 -6.71 -6.46 14.15
C ASN A 84 -8.19 -6.83 14.43
N HIS A 85 -8.83 -7.52 13.49
CA HIS A 85 -10.22 -7.99 13.66
C HIS A 85 -10.43 -8.91 14.87
N ASP A 86 -9.42 -9.67 15.27
CA ASP A 86 -9.44 -10.55 16.45
C ASP A 86 -9.17 -9.81 17.78
N GLY A 87 -8.95 -8.49 17.74
CA GLY A 87 -8.57 -7.69 18.92
C GLY A 87 -7.09 -7.79 19.30
N ASN A 88 -6.27 -8.51 18.54
CA ASN A 88 -4.84 -8.67 18.75
C ASN A 88 -4.01 -7.52 18.17
N THR A 89 -2.79 -7.32 18.70
CA THR A 89 -1.82 -6.39 18.09
C THR A 89 -1.22 -6.96 16.81
N TYR A 90 -1.02 -6.10 15.81
CA TYR A 90 -0.30 -6.39 14.58
C TYR A 90 1.17 -6.76 14.84
N SER A 91 1.80 -7.47 13.90
CA SER A 91 3.23 -7.80 13.96
C SER A 91 4.11 -6.56 13.71
N VAL A 92 5.39 -6.65 14.08
CA VAL A 92 6.38 -5.59 13.84
C VAL A 92 6.45 -5.23 12.34
N ALA A 93 6.42 -6.24 11.47
CA ALA A 93 6.41 -6.06 10.02
C ALA A 93 5.17 -5.29 9.56
N SER A 94 3.98 -5.65 10.04
CA SER A 94 2.74 -4.96 9.71
C SER A 94 2.75 -3.50 10.13
N TYR A 95 3.25 -3.15 11.33
CA TYR A 95 3.38 -1.75 11.75
C TYR A 95 4.27 -0.93 10.81
N LYS A 96 5.40 -1.51 10.37
CA LYS A 96 6.30 -0.86 9.39
C LYS A 96 5.59 -0.66 8.05
N SER A 97 4.88 -1.68 7.55
CA SER A 97 4.11 -1.60 6.31
C SER A 97 3.00 -0.56 6.39
N ILE A 98 2.26 -0.49 7.50
CA ILE A 98 1.23 0.54 7.71
C ILE A 98 1.85 1.94 7.65
N ARG A 99 2.95 2.18 8.38
CA ARG A 99 3.62 3.50 8.37
C ARG A 99 4.10 3.88 6.98
N ALA A 100 4.73 2.96 6.25
CA ALA A 100 5.19 3.21 4.90
C ALA A 100 4.02 3.47 3.93
N GLY A 101 2.95 2.68 4.03
CA GLY A 101 1.75 2.83 3.23
C GLY A 101 1.04 4.17 3.47
N LEU A 102 0.87 4.58 4.73
CA LEU A 102 0.29 5.88 5.06
C LEU A 102 1.15 7.05 4.55
N ASN A 103 2.47 6.95 4.71
CA ASN A 103 3.38 7.97 4.19
C ASN A 103 3.27 8.09 2.66
N ARG A 104 3.11 6.97 1.95
CA ARG A 104 2.92 6.99 0.50
C ARG A 104 1.54 7.52 0.11
N HIS A 105 0.48 7.13 0.83
CA HIS A 105 -0.89 7.61 0.60
C HIS A 105 -0.98 9.13 0.62
N LEU A 106 -0.33 9.76 1.62
CA LEU A 106 -0.37 11.21 1.80
C LEU A 106 0.48 11.97 0.77
N ARG A 107 1.59 11.37 0.32
CA ARG A 107 2.54 12.02 -0.60
C ARG A 107 2.19 11.82 -2.08
N MET A 108 1.43 10.78 -2.40
CA MET A 108 0.99 10.49 -3.77
C MET A 108 -0.31 11.24 -4.11
N PRO A 109 -0.68 11.32 -5.39
CA PRO A 109 -2.01 11.78 -5.78
C PRO A 109 -3.12 10.95 -5.10
N PRO A 110 -4.25 11.58 -4.72
CA PRO A 110 -4.65 12.96 -5.03
C PRO A 110 -4.12 14.02 -4.04
N TYR A 111 -3.55 13.63 -2.91
CA TYR A 111 -3.28 14.56 -1.80
C TYR A 111 -1.95 15.31 -1.92
N ASN A 112 -0.92 14.70 -2.52
CA ASN A 112 0.37 15.31 -2.83
C ASN A 112 0.97 16.14 -1.68
N ARG A 113 0.79 15.71 -0.43
CA ARG A 113 1.27 16.45 0.74
C ARG A 113 2.79 16.39 0.80
N GLN A 114 3.40 17.54 1.04
CA GLN A 114 4.85 17.65 1.25
C GLN A 114 5.20 17.36 2.71
N ILE A 115 4.86 16.17 3.19
CA ILE A 115 5.16 15.70 4.54
C ILE A 115 5.78 14.31 4.50
N CYS A 116 6.59 13.99 5.50
CA CYS A 116 7.20 12.69 5.72
C CYS A 116 6.98 12.25 7.17
N LEU A 117 6.08 11.28 7.35
CA LEU A 117 5.70 10.75 8.68
C LEU A 117 6.90 10.19 9.47
N MET A 118 7.99 9.85 8.78
CA MET A 118 9.17 9.21 9.38
C MET A 118 10.27 10.20 9.78
N LYS A 119 10.32 11.38 9.15
CA LYS A 119 11.47 12.29 9.24
C LYS A 119 11.10 13.66 9.78
N ASP A 120 9.89 14.15 9.51
CA ASP A 120 9.51 15.51 9.89
C ASP A 120 9.36 15.61 11.41
N LYS A 121 9.83 16.73 11.97
CA LYS A 121 9.87 16.99 13.42
C LYS A 121 8.47 17.07 14.03
N GLU A 122 7.49 17.45 13.23
CA GLU A 122 6.08 17.57 13.58
C GLU A 122 5.49 16.21 13.98
N PHE A 123 6.05 15.10 13.48
CA PHE A 123 5.66 13.73 13.84
C PHE A 123 6.52 13.11 14.95
N ALA A 124 7.37 13.88 15.64
CA ALA A 124 8.29 13.35 16.65
C ALA A 124 7.54 12.55 17.73
N SER A 125 6.41 13.06 18.23
CA SER A 125 5.65 12.40 19.29
C SER A 125 5.03 11.07 18.84
N ALA A 126 4.47 11.01 17.63
CA ALA A 126 3.96 9.77 17.05
C ALA A 126 5.09 8.76 16.81
N ASN A 127 6.26 9.24 16.34
CA ASN A 127 7.43 8.40 16.09
C ASN A 127 8.01 7.80 17.39
N MET A 128 8.00 8.53 18.51
CA MET A 128 8.39 7.99 19.81
C MET A 128 7.50 6.83 20.25
N VAL A 129 6.18 6.99 20.12
CA VAL A 129 5.22 5.92 20.43
C VAL A 129 5.39 4.74 19.49
N PHE A 130 5.54 4.99 18.18
CA PHE A 130 5.79 3.94 17.20
C PHE A 130 6.99 3.07 17.57
N VAL A 131 8.13 3.69 17.87
CA VAL A 131 9.35 2.95 18.28
C VAL A 131 9.13 2.18 19.58
N SER A 132 8.41 2.77 20.54
CA SER A 132 8.11 2.12 21.83
C SER A 132 7.23 0.88 21.64
N VAL A 133 6.20 0.98 20.80
CA VAL A 133 5.32 -0.15 20.44
C VAL A 133 6.12 -1.24 19.73
N LEU A 134 7.01 -0.90 18.78
CA LEU A 134 7.85 -1.90 18.12
C LEU A 134 8.77 -2.63 19.12
N LYS A 135 9.35 -1.93 20.10
CA LYS A 135 10.14 -2.55 21.16
C LYS A 135 9.29 -3.52 22.00
N MET A 136 8.09 -3.11 22.39
CA MET A 136 7.16 -3.96 23.13
C MET A 136 6.82 -5.24 22.35
N LEU A 137 6.52 -5.13 21.05
CA LEU A 137 6.17 -6.27 20.21
C LEU A 137 7.34 -7.26 20.06
N ARG A 138 8.58 -6.75 19.98
CA ARG A 138 9.79 -7.60 19.97
C ARG A 138 9.96 -8.36 21.26
N MET A 139 9.74 -7.72 22.40
CA MET A 139 9.78 -8.38 23.70
C MET A 139 8.69 -9.45 23.84
N GLN A 140 7.58 -9.31 23.11
CA GLN A 140 6.50 -10.29 23.05
C GLN A 140 6.73 -11.40 22.01
N GLY A 141 7.90 -11.46 21.34
CA GLY A 141 8.20 -12.46 20.32
C GLY A 141 7.50 -12.25 18.97
N LYS A 142 6.83 -11.11 18.74
CA LYS A 142 6.09 -10.81 17.50
C LYS A 142 6.96 -10.28 16.34
N ASP A 143 8.28 -10.44 16.44
CA ASP A 143 9.27 -10.15 15.38
C ASP A 143 9.88 -11.43 14.80
N GLU A 144 9.39 -12.62 15.19
CA GLU A 144 9.89 -13.90 14.69
C GLU A 144 9.38 -14.18 13.27
N THR A 145 10.28 -14.13 12.29
CA THR A 145 10.10 -14.72 10.97
C THR A 145 10.55 -16.18 10.99
N ARG A 146 9.60 -17.12 10.94
CA ARG A 146 9.91 -18.55 10.77
C ARG A 146 10.35 -18.81 9.33
N HIS A 147 11.65 -19.00 9.13
CA HIS A 147 12.18 -19.48 7.84
C HIS A 147 11.82 -20.96 7.66
N HIS A 148 11.26 -21.30 6.51
CA HIS A 148 11.14 -22.69 6.09
C HIS A 148 12.52 -23.23 5.73
N PRO A 149 12.82 -24.51 6.05
CA PRO A 149 14.10 -25.10 5.67
C PRO A 149 14.24 -25.13 4.14
N PRO A 150 15.48 -25.07 3.63
CA PRO A 150 15.74 -25.20 2.20
C PRO A 150 15.27 -26.57 1.68
N ILE A 151 14.67 -26.58 0.50
CA ILE A 151 14.26 -27.80 -0.20
C ILE A 151 15.55 -28.51 -0.66
N ALA A 152 15.73 -29.75 -0.22
CA ALA A 152 16.84 -30.63 -0.61
C ALA A 152 16.56 -31.33 -1.94
#